data_AF-A0A5E4QTU9-F1
#
_entry.id   AF-A0A5E4QTU9-F1
#
_cell.length_a   1.000
_cell.length_b   1.000
_cell.length_c   1.000
_cell.angle_alpha   90.00
_cell.angle_beta   90.00
_cell.angle_gamma   90.00
#
_symmetry.space_group_name_H-M   'P 1'
#
loop_
_entity.id
_entity.type
_entity.pdbx_description
1 polymer ?
#
loop_
_entity_poly.entity_id
_entity_poly.type
_entity_poly.pdbx_seq_one_letter_code
_entity_poly.pdbx_strand_id
1 'polypeptide(L)'
;MSTDLSASFNEQYVNINTKLKKRIMRKPNVSEATKHEFIGLAIQCEHSEQPTFAGQTYIGAAKCEAAIGNFLGEAEQYIAAARQFIKAEKKLATLKFFSPDRENLEVKAAIGCFIQALSKYPEKSPIRTWILLEIANNLIELDHKLEAAAYFEQALETLQEDNMMKVTCLHNLFNLQIDCEKYDIALRTGNTIVDSKHPLPGKLLSELQVSRILLGLIIELDGKNNCESLKKLFSDLQNDEDNEMMPFSTDLKLKLQSIIISSRMSDHQALLSISNEVKPYLNNLQKSLLETLIKKKQEE
;
A
#
# COMPACT_ATOMS: atom_id res chain seq x y z
N MET A 1 -20.97 -43.44 2.80
CA MET A 1 -19.77 -43.59 1.94
C MET A 1 -18.98 -42.28 2.01
N SER A 2 -18.50 -41.79 3.16
CA SER A 2 -17.38 -42.26 4.01
C SER A 2 -16.05 -42.46 3.25
N THR A 3 -15.34 -41.33 3.12
CA THR A 3 -13.89 -41.16 3.34
C THR A 3 -12.90 -41.93 2.48
N ASP A 4 -12.64 -41.42 1.26
CA ASP A 4 -11.32 -41.48 0.63
C ASP A 4 -10.64 -40.10 0.73
N LEU A 5 -10.55 -39.59 1.97
CA LEU A 5 -9.85 -38.35 2.30
C LEU A 5 -8.39 -38.63 2.76
N SER A 6 -7.80 -39.74 2.31
CA SER A 6 -6.54 -40.29 2.82
C SER A 6 -5.48 -40.46 1.73
N ALA A 7 -5.20 -39.37 1.03
CA ALA A 7 -3.82 -39.00 0.78
C ALA A 7 -3.69 -37.57 1.28
N SER A 8 -2.88 -37.34 2.32
CA SER A 8 -2.61 -35.99 2.81
C SER A 8 -2.24 -35.11 1.61
N PHE A 9 -2.73 -33.87 1.52
CA PHE A 9 -2.37 -32.97 0.41
C PHE A 9 -0.84 -32.90 0.22
N ASN A 10 -0.09 -33.10 1.31
CA ASN A 10 1.35 -33.26 1.30
C ASN A 10 1.84 -34.53 0.57
N GLU A 11 1.20 -35.68 0.78
CA GLU A 11 1.52 -36.92 0.05
C GLU A 11 1.20 -36.79 -1.43
N GLN A 12 0.10 -36.12 -1.79
CA GLN A 12 -0.23 -35.85 -3.19
C GLN A 12 0.80 -34.93 -3.84
N TYR A 13 1.20 -33.86 -3.15
CA TYR A 13 2.26 -32.95 -3.58
C TYR A 13 3.63 -33.65 -3.74
N VAL A 14 4.02 -34.46 -2.76
CA VAL A 14 5.27 -35.26 -2.79
C VAL A 14 5.21 -36.29 -3.91
N ASN A 15 4.06 -36.92 -4.16
CA ASN A 15 3.88 -37.88 -5.24
C ASN A 15 4.04 -37.22 -6.61
N ILE A 16 3.44 -36.04 -6.84
CA ILE A 16 3.62 -35.30 -8.10
C ILE A 16 5.08 -34.87 -8.25
N ASN A 17 5.72 -34.33 -7.20
CA ASN A 17 7.14 -33.97 -7.24
C ASN A 17 8.06 -35.17 -7.52
N THR A 18 7.74 -36.34 -6.97
CA THR A 18 8.51 -37.57 -7.19
C THR A 18 8.32 -38.08 -8.62
N LYS A 19 7.10 -37.99 -9.17
CA LYS A 19 6.83 -38.28 -10.58
C LYS A 19 7.60 -37.33 -11.50
N LEU A 20 7.64 -36.04 -11.17
CA LEU A 20 8.37 -35.02 -11.91
C LEU A 20 9.88 -35.32 -11.93
N LYS A 21 10.51 -35.54 -10.77
CA LYS A 21 11.93 -35.94 -10.69
C LYS A 21 12.25 -37.21 -11.48
N LYS A 22 11.37 -38.21 -11.46
CA LYS A 22 11.58 -39.49 -12.18
C LYS A 22 11.35 -39.39 -13.69
N ARG A 23 10.51 -38.46 -14.15
CA ARG A 23 10.05 -38.38 -15.56
C ARG A 23 10.72 -37.27 -16.39
N ILE A 24 11.29 -36.24 -15.76
CA ILE A 24 12.14 -35.23 -16.46
C ILE A 24 13.31 -35.89 -17.20
N MET A 25 13.82 -37.01 -16.68
CA MET A 25 14.88 -37.80 -17.33
C MET A 25 14.48 -38.49 -18.65
N ARG A 26 13.19 -38.48 -19.04
CA ARG A 26 12.71 -39.36 -20.14
C ARG A 26 11.97 -38.68 -21.29
N LYS A 27 11.16 -37.62 -21.07
CA LYS A 27 10.44 -36.93 -22.17
C LYS A 27 10.11 -35.45 -21.85
N PRO A 28 10.20 -34.52 -22.81
CA PRO A 28 9.90 -33.09 -22.62
C PRO A 28 8.41 -32.79 -22.36
N ASN A 29 7.47 -33.59 -22.87
CA ASN A 29 6.02 -33.36 -22.69
C ASN A 29 5.50 -33.65 -21.26
N VAL A 30 6.39 -34.02 -20.34
CA VAL A 30 6.03 -34.38 -18.96
C VAL A 30 5.66 -33.14 -18.15
N SER A 31 6.31 -32.01 -18.41
CA SER A 31 6.13 -30.75 -17.67
C SER A 31 4.72 -30.20 -17.79
N GLU A 32 4.10 -30.26 -18.98
CA GLU A 32 2.71 -29.83 -19.21
C GLU A 32 1.70 -30.72 -18.45
N ALA A 33 1.88 -32.05 -18.50
CA ALA A 33 1.00 -32.97 -17.78
C ALA A 33 1.12 -32.78 -16.26
N THR A 34 2.34 -32.58 -15.74
CA THR A 34 2.52 -32.30 -14.31
C THR A 34 1.99 -30.93 -13.89
N LYS A 35 2.03 -29.92 -14.77
CA LYS A 35 1.39 -28.63 -14.51
C LYS A 35 -0.12 -28.80 -14.30
N HIS A 36 -0.81 -29.53 -15.17
CA HIS A 36 -2.24 -29.78 -15.01
C HIS A 36 -2.55 -30.54 -13.72
N GLU A 37 -1.72 -31.51 -13.32
CA GLU A 37 -1.85 -32.19 -12.02
C GLU A 37 -1.66 -31.20 -10.84
N PHE A 38 -0.68 -30.30 -10.89
CA PHE A 38 -0.47 -29.28 -9.85
C PHE A 38 -1.60 -28.25 -9.77
N ILE A 39 -2.11 -27.77 -10.90
CA ILE A 39 -3.23 -26.83 -10.93
C ILE A 39 -4.51 -27.52 -10.42
N GLY A 40 -4.73 -28.78 -10.80
CA GLY A 40 -5.84 -29.57 -10.26
C GLY A 40 -5.79 -29.71 -8.74
N LEU A 41 -4.60 -29.99 -8.18
CA LEU A 41 -4.40 -29.99 -6.73
C LEU A 41 -4.62 -28.61 -6.10
N ALA A 42 -4.14 -27.54 -6.73
CA ALA A 42 -4.29 -26.19 -6.21
C ALA A 42 -5.77 -25.82 -6.06
N ILE A 43 -6.57 -26.13 -7.09
CA ILE A 43 -8.02 -25.93 -7.07
C ILE A 43 -8.66 -26.76 -5.95
N GLN A 44 -8.27 -28.02 -5.77
CA GLN A 44 -8.78 -28.84 -4.65
C GLN A 44 -8.40 -28.26 -3.29
N CYS A 45 -7.17 -27.74 -3.15
CA CYS A 45 -6.71 -27.08 -1.93
C CYS A 45 -7.52 -25.80 -1.65
N GLU A 46 -7.86 -25.03 -2.68
CA GLU A 46 -8.74 -23.84 -2.58
C GLU A 46 -10.14 -24.21 -2.11
N HIS A 47 -10.73 -25.29 -2.65
CA HIS A 47 -12.04 -25.80 -2.21
C HIS A 47 -12.01 -26.33 -0.77
N SER A 48 -10.88 -26.91 -0.36
CA SER A 48 -10.66 -27.37 1.02
C SER A 48 -10.27 -26.27 2.01
N GLU A 49 -10.27 -25.01 1.57
CA GLU A 49 -9.93 -23.84 2.39
C GLU A 49 -8.50 -23.82 2.97
N GLN A 50 -7.55 -24.50 2.32
CA GLN A 50 -6.13 -24.54 2.71
C GLN A 50 -5.25 -23.68 1.79
N PRO A 51 -5.21 -22.35 1.98
CA PRO A 51 -4.54 -21.43 1.07
C PRO A 51 -3.01 -21.57 1.03
N THR A 52 -2.36 -21.94 2.14
CA THR A 52 -0.90 -22.11 2.20
C THR A 52 -0.43 -23.27 1.30
N PHE A 53 -1.14 -24.39 1.33
CA PHE A 53 -0.89 -25.54 0.46
C PHE A 53 -1.20 -25.21 -1.00
N ALA A 54 -2.29 -24.48 -1.26
CA ALA A 54 -2.61 -23.99 -2.61
C ALA A 54 -1.46 -23.14 -3.19
N GLY A 55 -0.92 -22.20 -2.40
CA GLY A 55 0.24 -21.39 -2.80
C GLY A 55 1.47 -22.24 -3.16
N GLN A 56 1.80 -23.25 -2.35
CA GLN A 56 2.92 -24.16 -2.62
C GLN A 56 2.70 -25.02 -3.89
N THR A 57 1.47 -25.45 -4.16
CA THR A 57 1.13 -26.17 -5.40
C THR A 57 1.28 -25.29 -6.64
N TYR A 58 0.90 -24.00 -6.57
CA TYR A 58 1.10 -23.04 -7.66
C TYR A 58 2.58 -22.73 -7.91
N ILE A 59 3.43 -22.67 -6.87
CA ILE A 59 4.90 -22.58 -7.05
C ILE A 59 5.42 -23.82 -7.80
N GLY A 60 4.88 -25.01 -7.50
CA GLY A 60 5.18 -26.24 -8.23
C GLY A 60 4.84 -26.13 -9.72
N ALA A 61 3.64 -25.59 -10.03
CA ALA A 61 3.21 -25.32 -11.40
C ALA A 61 4.11 -24.28 -12.11
N ALA A 62 4.52 -23.22 -11.43
CA ALA A 62 5.43 -22.21 -11.96
C ALA A 62 6.80 -22.79 -12.34
N LYS A 63 7.34 -23.70 -11.51
CA LYS A 63 8.59 -24.42 -11.81
C LYS A 63 8.47 -25.33 -13.03
N CYS A 64 7.30 -25.94 -13.26
CA CYS A 64 7.03 -26.72 -14.47
C CYS A 64 7.00 -25.83 -15.72
N GLU A 65 6.39 -24.65 -15.65
CA GLU A 65 6.38 -23.65 -16.74
C GLU A 65 7.77 -23.12 -17.07
N ALA A 66 8.58 -22.87 -16.04
CA ALA A 66 9.99 -22.50 -16.21
C ALA A 66 10.78 -23.59 -16.96
N ALA A 67 10.48 -24.87 -16.72
CA ALA A 67 11.10 -25.98 -17.43
C ALA A 67 10.63 -26.12 -18.89
N ILE A 68 9.43 -25.62 -19.22
CA ILE A 68 8.90 -25.56 -20.60
C ILE A 68 9.50 -24.35 -21.35
N GLY A 69 9.98 -23.33 -20.63
CA GLY A 69 10.48 -22.09 -21.20
C GLY A 69 9.37 -21.04 -21.43
N ASN A 70 8.22 -21.19 -20.78
CA ASN A 70 7.11 -20.25 -20.87
C ASN A 70 7.16 -19.21 -19.73
N PHE A 71 7.83 -18.09 -19.98
CA PHE A 71 8.05 -17.04 -18.98
C PHE A 71 6.76 -16.31 -18.54
N LEU A 72 5.79 -16.15 -19.44
CA LEU A 72 4.52 -15.48 -19.11
C LEU A 72 3.65 -16.38 -18.24
N GLY A 73 3.53 -17.66 -18.59
CA GLY A 73 2.81 -18.64 -17.77
C GLY A 73 3.44 -18.82 -16.38
N GLU A 74 4.78 -18.82 -16.30
CA GLU A 74 5.50 -18.84 -15.02
C GLU A 74 5.11 -17.66 -14.12
N ALA A 75 5.08 -16.44 -14.67
CA ALA A 75 4.73 -15.24 -13.91
C ALA A 75 3.28 -15.24 -13.41
N GLU A 76 2.32 -15.68 -14.23
CA GLU A 76 0.92 -15.83 -13.84
C GLU A 76 0.73 -16.82 -12.69
N GLN A 77 1.43 -17.96 -12.72
CA GLN A 77 1.38 -18.93 -11.63
C GLN A 77 1.99 -18.39 -10.34
N TYR A 78 3.04 -17.57 -10.41
CA TYR A 78 3.58 -16.91 -9.22
C TYR A 78 2.62 -15.86 -8.64
N ILE A 79 1.92 -15.09 -9.48
CA ILE A 79 0.89 -14.15 -9.02
C ILE A 79 -0.26 -14.91 -8.34
N ALA A 80 -0.71 -16.03 -8.92
CA ALA A 80 -1.73 -16.88 -8.31
C ALA A 80 -1.27 -17.44 -6.96
N ALA A 81 -0.03 -17.91 -6.85
CA ALA A 81 0.56 -18.37 -5.60
C ALA A 81 0.57 -17.27 -4.53
N ALA A 82 1.04 -16.07 -4.90
CA ALA A 82 1.14 -14.94 -3.99
C ALA A 82 -0.22 -14.52 -3.41
N ARG A 83 -1.27 -14.52 -4.24
CA ARG A 83 -2.64 -14.25 -3.79
C ARG A 83 -3.16 -15.27 -2.78
N GLN A 84 -2.82 -16.55 -2.96
CA GLN A 84 -3.19 -17.58 -1.99
C GLN A 84 -2.46 -17.39 -0.66
N PHE A 85 -1.17 -17.04 -0.68
CA PHE A 85 -0.43 -16.73 0.55
C PHE A 85 -0.99 -15.49 1.29
N ILE A 86 -1.37 -14.44 0.57
CA ILE A 86 -2.05 -13.28 1.18
C ILE A 86 -3.39 -13.70 1.79
N LYS A 87 -4.16 -14.55 1.11
CA LYS A 87 -5.43 -15.09 1.65
C LYS A 87 -5.19 -15.90 2.92
N ALA A 88 -4.10 -16.66 2.99
CA ALA A 88 -3.69 -17.36 4.20
C ALA A 88 -3.39 -16.39 5.34
N GLU A 89 -2.63 -15.33 5.08
CA GLU A 89 -2.31 -14.32 6.09
C GLU A 89 -3.57 -13.60 6.59
N LYS A 90 -4.46 -13.18 5.69
CA LYS A 90 -5.73 -12.54 6.10
C LYS A 90 -6.58 -13.45 6.98
N LYS A 91 -6.60 -14.77 6.70
CA LYS A 91 -7.27 -15.74 7.58
C LYS A 91 -6.58 -15.82 8.94
N LEU A 92 -5.25 -15.85 9.00
CA LEU A 92 -4.49 -15.89 10.25
C LEU A 92 -4.71 -14.62 11.09
N ALA A 93 -4.65 -13.44 10.46
CA ALA A 93 -4.93 -12.16 11.08
C ALA A 93 -6.35 -12.11 11.67
N THR A 94 -7.34 -12.65 10.95
CA THR A 94 -8.74 -12.75 11.44
C THR A 94 -8.85 -13.65 12.67
N LEU A 95 -8.09 -14.75 12.69
CA LEU A 95 -8.05 -15.68 13.83
C LEU A 95 -7.24 -15.15 15.01
N LYS A 96 -6.60 -13.97 14.89
CA LYS A 96 -5.70 -13.36 15.89
C LYS A 96 -4.64 -14.34 16.38
N PHE A 97 -4.20 -15.25 15.52
CA PHE A 97 -3.20 -16.24 15.86
C PHE A 97 -1.81 -15.60 15.76
N PHE A 98 -1.36 -14.99 16.85
CA PHE A 98 -0.02 -14.44 16.96
C PHE A 98 0.94 -15.52 17.45
N SER A 99 1.79 -16.01 16.56
CA SER A 99 2.94 -16.84 16.92
C SER A 99 4.22 -16.12 16.47
N PRO A 100 5.15 -15.78 17.39
CA PRO A 100 6.36 -15.02 17.08
C PRO A 100 7.21 -15.61 15.95
N ASP A 101 7.25 -16.95 15.84
CA ASP A 101 8.06 -17.64 14.82
C ASP A 101 7.42 -17.68 13.43
N ARG A 102 6.10 -17.42 13.31
CA ARG A 102 5.38 -17.42 12.02
C ARG A 102 4.99 -16.04 11.53
N GLU A 103 5.33 -15.01 12.29
CA GLU A 103 4.97 -13.65 11.95
C GLU A 103 5.54 -13.31 10.56
N ASN A 104 4.63 -13.00 9.63
CA ASN A 104 4.96 -12.58 8.27
C ASN A 104 5.54 -13.67 7.37
N LEU A 105 5.45 -14.96 7.72
CA LEU A 105 6.00 -16.01 6.86
C LEU A 105 5.26 -16.10 5.52
N GLU A 106 3.92 -16.08 5.55
CA GLU A 106 3.11 -16.13 4.34
C GLU A 106 3.20 -14.81 3.55
N VAL A 107 3.30 -13.67 4.25
CA VAL A 107 3.55 -12.35 3.62
C VAL A 107 4.89 -12.33 2.87
N LYS A 108 5.97 -12.78 3.52
CA LYS A 108 7.29 -12.86 2.90
C LYS A 108 7.31 -13.85 1.73
N ALA A 109 6.60 -14.98 1.84
CA ALA A 109 6.44 -15.92 0.74
C ALA A 109 5.69 -15.27 -0.43
N ALA A 110 4.61 -14.54 -0.16
CA ALA A 110 3.85 -13.80 -1.18
C ALA A 110 4.72 -12.75 -1.89
N ILE A 111 5.46 -11.93 -1.14
CA ILE A 111 6.40 -10.93 -1.67
C ILE A 111 7.45 -11.61 -2.54
N GLY A 112 8.03 -12.72 -2.07
CA GLY A 112 9.00 -13.50 -2.84
C GLY A 112 8.46 -13.97 -4.18
N CYS A 113 7.21 -14.48 -4.21
CA CYS A 113 6.53 -14.88 -5.44
C CYS A 113 6.27 -13.68 -6.38
N PHE A 114 5.84 -12.53 -5.83
CA PHE A 114 5.65 -11.34 -6.65
C PHE A 114 6.97 -10.82 -7.23
N ILE A 115 8.06 -10.79 -6.46
CA ILE A 115 9.39 -10.39 -6.96
C ILE A 115 9.85 -11.32 -8.09
N GLN A 116 9.59 -12.63 -7.96
CA GLN A 116 9.87 -13.57 -9.04
C GLN A 116 9.05 -13.27 -10.29
N ALA A 117 7.76 -12.92 -10.16
CA ALA A 117 6.95 -12.47 -11.30
C ALA A 117 7.47 -11.15 -11.89
N LEU A 118 7.86 -10.17 -11.06
CA LEU A 118 8.41 -8.88 -11.50
C LEU A 118 9.69 -9.05 -12.34
N SER A 119 10.54 -10.04 -12.00
CA SER A 119 11.77 -10.33 -12.75
C SER A 119 11.53 -10.79 -14.20
N LYS A 120 10.31 -11.25 -14.52
CA LYS A 120 9.95 -11.78 -15.85
C LYS A 120 9.33 -10.71 -16.75
N TYR A 121 8.80 -9.64 -16.18
CA TYR A 121 8.21 -8.54 -16.94
C TYR A 121 9.24 -7.44 -17.22
N PRO A 122 9.15 -6.74 -18.37
CA PRO A 122 10.04 -5.63 -18.66
C PRO A 122 9.80 -4.47 -17.68
N GLU A 123 10.86 -3.70 -17.39
CA GLU A 123 10.88 -2.69 -16.33
C GLU A 123 9.82 -1.59 -16.50
N LYS A 124 9.49 -1.22 -17.74
CA LYS A 124 8.49 -0.18 -18.06
C LYS A 124 7.09 -0.73 -18.34
N SER A 125 6.79 -1.96 -17.93
CA SER A 125 5.48 -2.57 -18.18
C SER A 125 4.42 -2.04 -17.19
N PRO A 126 3.21 -1.69 -17.65
CA PRO A 126 2.10 -1.35 -16.75
C PRO A 126 1.72 -2.52 -15.84
N ILE A 127 2.00 -3.77 -16.26
CA ILE A 127 1.77 -4.98 -15.46
C ILE A 127 2.68 -4.98 -14.22
N ARG A 128 3.93 -4.51 -14.36
CA ARG A 128 4.89 -4.40 -13.25
C ARG A 128 4.38 -3.43 -12.20
N THR A 129 3.90 -2.26 -12.62
CA THR A 129 3.26 -1.27 -11.74
C THR A 129 2.05 -1.85 -11.04
N TRP A 130 1.18 -2.55 -11.77
CA TRP A 130 -0.02 -3.15 -11.18
C TRP A 130 0.33 -4.19 -10.10
N ILE A 131 1.33 -5.05 -10.32
CA ILE A 131 1.81 -6.00 -9.31
C ILE A 131 2.33 -5.27 -8.07
N LEU A 132 3.14 -4.21 -8.24
CA LEU A 132 3.67 -3.43 -7.12
C LEU A 132 2.55 -2.77 -6.30
N LEU A 133 1.52 -2.25 -6.96
CA LEU A 133 0.35 -1.67 -6.30
C LEU A 133 -0.49 -2.73 -5.57
N GLU A 134 -0.62 -3.94 -6.15
CA GLU A 134 -1.29 -5.06 -5.48
C GLU A 134 -0.53 -5.47 -4.20
N ILE A 135 0.80 -5.57 -4.25
CA ILE A 135 1.62 -5.84 -3.04
C ILE A 135 1.37 -4.76 -1.99
N ALA A 136 1.51 -3.49 -2.39
CA ALA A 136 1.44 -2.38 -1.48
C ALA A 136 0.06 -2.30 -0.79
N ASN A 137 -1.04 -2.42 -1.54
CA ASN A 137 -2.40 -2.42 -0.97
C ASN A 137 -2.62 -3.58 0.00
N ASN A 138 -2.14 -4.79 -0.32
CA ASN A 138 -2.26 -5.93 0.59
C ASN A 138 -1.42 -5.75 1.87
N LEU A 139 -0.27 -5.08 1.80
CA LEU A 139 0.54 -4.76 2.97
C LEU A 139 -0.13 -3.71 3.87
N ILE A 140 -0.83 -2.73 3.30
CA ILE A 140 -1.64 -1.77 4.09
C ILE A 140 -2.72 -2.51 4.88
N GLU A 141 -3.43 -3.46 4.25
CA GLU A 141 -4.47 -4.24 4.91
C GLU A 141 -3.93 -5.11 6.06
N LEU A 142 -2.65 -5.47 6.01
CA LEU A 142 -1.94 -6.26 7.02
C LEU A 142 -1.14 -5.39 8.02
N ASP A 143 -1.34 -4.06 7.99
CA ASP A 143 -0.67 -3.07 8.86
C ASP A 143 0.86 -2.94 8.68
N HIS A 144 1.43 -3.47 7.59
CA HIS A 144 2.84 -3.31 7.23
C HIS A 144 3.10 -2.02 6.44
N LYS A 145 2.79 -0.88 7.05
CA LYS A 145 2.78 0.44 6.39
C LYS A 145 4.15 0.89 5.87
N LEU A 146 5.24 0.59 6.58
CA LEU A 146 6.59 0.99 6.21
C LEU A 146 7.10 0.29 4.95
N GLU A 147 6.84 -1.01 4.82
CA GLU A 147 7.23 -1.79 3.64
C GLU A 147 6.37 -1.41 2.43
N ALA A 148 5.08 -1.17 2.64
CA ALA A 148 4.17 -0.71 1.58
C ALA A 148 4.67 0.58 0.90
N ALA A 149 5.21 1.53 1.67
CA ALA A 149 5.72 2.80 1.15
C ALA A 149 6.83 2.61 0.10
N ALA A 150 7.77 1.68 0.32
CA ALA A 150 8.85 1.40 -0.62
C ALA A 150 8.34 0.85 -1.96
N TYR A 151 7.28 0.02 -1.94
CA TYR A 151 6.66 -0.51 -3.16
C TYR A 151 5.87 0.55 -3.92
N PHE A 152 5.23 1.50 -3.23
CA PHE A 152 4.61 2.66 -3.89
C PHE A 152 5.64 3.55 -4.57
N GLU A 153 6.78 3.81 -3.93
CA GLU A 153 7.87 4.60 -4.53
C GLU A 153 8.38 3.94 -5.83
N GLN A 154 8.61 2.63 -5.82
CA GLN A 154 9.00 1.88 -7.03
C GLN A 154 7.90 1.91 -8.11
N ALA A 155 6.62 1.86 -7.72
CA ALA A 155 5.52 1.95 -8.68
C ALA A 155 5.46 3.33 -9.35
N LEU A 156 5.77 4.41 -8.60
CA LEU A 156 5.78 5.78 -9.10
C LEU A 156 6.86 6.04 -10.14
N GLU A 157 8.03 5.39 -10.05
CA GLU A 157 9.10 5.48 -11.07
C GLU A 157 8.65 4.95 -12.44
N THR A 158 7.72 3.99 -12.44
CA THR A 158 7.22 3.36 -13.68
C THR A 158 6.05 4.15 -14.29
N LEU A 159 5.34 4.94 -13.47
CA LEU A 159 4.14 5.66 -13.90
C LEU A 159 4.51 6.94 -14.67
N GLN A 160 3.90 7.09 -15.85
CA GLN A 160 3.96 8.32 -16.63
C GLN A 160 3.35 9.50 -15.85
N GLU A 161 3.85 10.70 -16.12
CA GLU A 161 3.49 11.93 -15.40
C GLU A 161 2.00 12.23 -15.51
N ASP A 162 1.36 12.01 -16.66
CA ASP A 162 -0.05 12.37 -16.91
C ASP A 162 -1.10 11.37 -16.42
N ASN A 163 -0.71 10.36 -15.64
CA ASN A 163 -1.63 9.30 -15.24
C ASN A 163 -2.34 9.63 -13.91
N MET A 164 -3.67 9.67 -13.90
CA MET A 164 -4.49 9.78 -12.67
C MET A 164 -4.16 8.70 -11.63
N MET A 165 -3.67 7.54 -12.07
CA MET A 165 -3.16 6.51 -11.16
C MET A 165 -1.97 7.02 -10.34
N LYS A 166 -1.09 7.84 -10.89
CA LYS A 166 0.05 8.45 -10.18
C LYS A 166 -0.42 9.34 -9.04
N VAL A 167 -1.42 10.19 -9.30
CA VAL A 167 -2.04 11.02 -8.25
C VAL A 167 -2.62 10.17 -7.13
N THR A 168 -3.32 9.08 -7.48
CA THR A 168 -3.94 8.18 -6.50
C THR A 168 -2.87 7.47 -5.67
N CYS A 169 -1.78 7.02 -6.31
CA CYS A 169 -0.64 6.38 -5.63
C CYS A 169 0.08 7.37 -4.71
N LEU A 170 0.33 8.60 -5.16
CA LEU A 170 0.94 9.66 -4.34
C LEU A 170 0.05 10.01 -3.14
N HIS A 171 -1.28 10.05 -3.32
CA HIS A 171 -2.20 10.27 -2.22
C HIS A 171 -2.17 9.14 -1.19
N ASN A 172 -2.16 7.88 -1.65
CA ASN A 172 -2.02 6.74 -0.74
C ASN A 172 -0.68 6.76 0.00
N LEU A 173 0.42 7.08 -0.71
CA LEU A 173 1.74 7.24 -0.11
C LEU A 173 1.77 8.38 0.92
N PHE A 174 1.12 9.52 0.63
CA PHE A 174 1.00 10.64 1.55
C PHE A 174 0.30 10.24 2.86
N ASN A 175 -0.82 9.52 2.75
CA ASN A 175 -1.54 9.02 3.93
C ASN A 175 -0.70 8.01 4.73
N LEU A 176 0.02 7.12 4.05
CA LEU A 176 0.93 6.18 4.72
C LEU A 176 2.10 6.87 5.43
N GLN A 177 2.64 7.94 4.83
CA GLN A 177 3.74 8.71 5.42
C GLN A 177 3.27 9.46 6.67
N ILE A 178 2.02 9.96 6.68
CA ILE A 178 1.39 10.55 7.87
C ILE A 178 1.23 9.50 8.98
N ASP A 179 0.71 8.32 8.63
CA ASP A 179 0.53 7.22 9.58
C ASP A 179 1.86 6.72 10.16
N CYS A 180 2.95 6.81 9.40
CA CYS A 180 4.29 6.43 9.84
C CYS A 180 5.04 7.59 10.55
N GLU A 181 4.37 8.70 10.85
CA GLU A 181 4.93 9.90 11.50
C GLU A 181 6.11 10.54 10.73
N LYS A 182 6.24 10.25 9.42
CA LYS A 182 7.29 10.81 8.54
C LYS A 182 6.82 12.13 7.92
N TYR A 183 6.62 13.13 8.76
CA TYR A 183 5.97 14.40 8.39
C TYR A 183 6.72 15.17 7.29
N ASP A 184 8.06 15.21 7.32
CA ASP A 184 8.88 15.89 6.30
C ASP A 184 8.67 15.32 4.89
N ILE A 185 8.66 13.99 4.80
CA ILE A 185 8.51 13.28 3.53
C ILE A 185 7.07 13.43 3.03
N ALA A 186 6.09 13.33 3.93
CA ALA A 186 4.69 13.60 3.62
C ALA A 186 4.49 15.00 3.03
N LEU A 187 5.12 16.02 3.60
CA LEU A 187 5.02 17.39 3.09
C LEU A 187 5.58 17.51 1.66
N ARG A 188 6.72 16.88 1.37
CA ARG A 188 7.31 16.87 0.02
C ARG A 188 6.39 16.17 -0.98
N THR A 189 5.87 15.00 -0.64
CA THR A 189 4.89 14.28 -1.47
C THR A 189 3.65 15.13 -1.72
N GLY A 190 3.09 15.77 -0.68
CA GLY A 190 1.95 16.68 -0.80
C GLY A 190 2.22 17.87 -1.72
N ASN A 191 3.42 18.45 -1.68
CA ASN A 191 3.82 19.52 -2.60
C ASN A 191 3.87 19.02 -4.04
N THR A 192 4.46 17.85 -4.29
CA THR A 192 4.51 17.28 -5.66
C THR A 192 3.13 17.04 -6.25
N ILE A 193 2.14 16.62 -5.45
CA ILE A 193 0.77 16.42 -5.93
C ILE A 193 0.16 17.75 -6.37
N VAL A 194 0.30 18.80 -5.56
CA VAL A 194 -0.31 20.11 -5.86
C VAL A 194 0.41 20.83 -7.00
N ASP A 195 1.73 20.70 -7.08
CA ASP A 195 2.53 21.30 -8.15
C ASP A 195 2.32 20.59 -9.50
N SER A 196 1.85 19.34 -9.50
CA SER A 196 1.65 18.54 -10.72
C SER A 196 0.53 19.04 -11.66
N LYS A 197 -0.22 20.10 -11.31
CA LYS A 197 -1.28 20.74 -12.15
C LYS A 197 -2.29 19.78 -12.80
N HIS A 198 -2.44 18.55 -12.30
CA HIS A 198 -3.50 17.65 -12.75
C HIS A 198 -4.85 18.14 -12.23
N PRO A 199 -5.96 17.90 -12.96
CA PRO A 199 -7.30 18.21 -12.47
C PRO A 199 -7.61 17.29 -11.29
N LEU A 200 -7.28 17.75 -10.08
CA LEU A 200 -7.59 17.07 -8.84
C LEU A 200 -9.07 17.25 -8.53
N PRO A 201 -9.78 16.19 -8.09
CA PRO A 201 -11.11 16.36 -7.52
C PRO A 201 -11.07 17.39 -6.39
N GLY A 202 -11.98 18.37 -6.37
CA GLY A 202 -11.94 19.48 -5.41
C GLY A 202 -11.89 19.02 -3.94
N LYS A 203 -12.50 17.88 -3.61
CA LYS A 203 -12.43 17.26 -2.26
C LYS A 203 -11.03 16.74 -1.92
N LEU A 204 -10.34 16.13 -2.88
CA LEU A 204 -8.98 15.63 -2.68
C LEU A 204 -8.01 16.79 -2.50
N LEU A 205 -8.20 17.86 -3.29
CA LEU A 205 -7.43 19.08 -3.16
C LEU A 205 -7.65 19.73 -1.79
N SER A 206 -8.90 19.86 -1.32
CA SER A 206 -9.15 20.43 0.01
C SER A 206 -8.53 19.58 1.12
N GLU A 207 -8.67 18.25 1.06
CA GLU A 207 -8.07 17.35 2.05
C GLU A 207 -6.53 17.45 2.09
N LEU A 208 -5.89 17.48 0.92
CA LEU A 208 -4.44 17.64 0.80
C LEU A 208 -3.97 18.99 1.32
N GLN A 209 -4.65 20.07 0.97
CA GLN A 209 -4.27 21.42 1.41
C GLN A 209 -4.41 21.58 2.93
N VAL A 210 -5.50 21.07 3.53
CA VAL A 210 -5.67 21.05 5.00
C VAL A 210 -4.55 20.26 5.68
N SER A 211 -4.27 19.05 5.19
CA SER A 211 -3.20 18.21 5.73
C SER A 211 -1.82 18.86 5.57
N ARG A 212 -1.55 19.54 4.44
CA ARG A 212 -0.31 20.30 4.22
C ARG A 212 -0.16 21.48 5.17
N ILE A 213 -1.23 22.21 5.49
CA ILE A 213 -1.20 23.32 6.46
C ILE A 213 -0.87 22.78 7.86
N LEU A 214 -1.54 21.70 8.27
CA LEU A 214 -1.27 21.07 9.58
C LEU A 214 0.16 20.53 9.67
N LEU A 215 0.64 19.84 8.64
CA LEU A 215 2.03 19.36 8.55
C LEU A 215 3.03 20.53 8.53
N GLY A 216 2.71 21.60 7.79
CA GLY A 216 3.50 22.83 7.76
C GLY A 216 3.64 23.44 9.14
N LEU A 217 2.57 23.52 9.93
CA LEU A 217 2.63 24.02 11.31
C LEU A 217 3.41 23.07 12.25
N ILE A 218 3.34 21.76 12.03
CA ILE A 218 4.15 20.78 12.78
C ILE A 218 5.64 20.91 12.45
N ILE A 219 5.99 21.21 11.19
CA ILE A 219 7.39 21.28 10.70
C ILE A 219 7.97 22.70 10.85
N GLU A 220 7.15 23.75 10.87
CA GLU A 220 7.56 25.11 11.23
C GLU A 220 8.10 25.17 12.67
N LEU A 221 7.66 24.26 13.55
CA LEU A 221 8.29 24.01 14.85
C LEU A 221 9.70 23.45 14.71
N ASP A 222 9.92 22.56 13.75
CA ASP A 222 11.18 21.85 13.52
C ASP A 222 12.19 22.67 12.67
N GLY A 223 11.83 23.90 12.24
CA GLY A 223 12.73 24.89 11.63
C GLY A 223 13.27 24.52 10.23
N LYS A 224 12.74 23.47 9.59
CA LYS A 224 13.29 22.91 8.35
C LYS A 224 12.20 22.62 7.31
N ASN A 225 11.72 23.63 6.59
CA ASN A 225 11.64 23.60 5.12
C ASN A 225 10.99 24.84 4.48
N ASN A 226 11.64 25.32 3.42
CA ASN A 226 11.29 26.47 2.59
C ASN A 226 10.70 25.98 1.26
N CYS A 227 9.37 25.87 1.14
CA CYS A 227 8.74 25.68 -0.17
C CYS A 227 7.90 26.93 -0.51
N GLU A 228 8.17 27.55 -1.66
CA GLU A 228 7.48 28.78 -2.08
C GLU A 228 5.97 28.59 -2.24
N SER A 229 5.51 27.39 -2.61
CA SER A 229 4.08 27.06 -2.72
C SER A 229 3.38 27.04 -1.36
N LEU A 230 4.06 26.59 -0.30
CA LEU A 230 3.53 26.64 1.07
C LEU A 230 3.54 28.07 1.63
N LYS A 231 4.59 28.85 1.35
CA LYS A 231 4.63 30.27 1.74
C LYS A 231 3.53 31.07 1.06
N LYS A 232 3.25 30.78 -0.22
CA LYS A 232 2.10 31.33 -0.96
C LYS A 232 0.78 30.90 -0.33
N LEU A 233 0.60 29.64 0.04
CA LEU A 233 -0.61 29.21 0.73
C LEU A 233 -0.81 29.90 2.09
N PHE A 234 0.25 30.07 2.88
CA PHE A 234 0.18 30.83 4.12
C PHE A 234 -0.11 32.32 3.89
N SER A 235 0.44 32.94 2.84
CA SER A 235 0.11 34.32 2.49
C SER A 235 -1.31 34.47 1.97
N ASP A 236 -1.76 33.57 1.10
CA ASP A 236 -3.09 33.60 0.49
C ASP A 236 -4.18 33.31 1.54
N LEU A 237 -3.87 32.44 2.51
CA LEU A 237 -4.72 32.23 3.68
C LEU A 237 -4.73 33.45 4.62
N GLN A 238 -3.69 34.27 4.69
CA GLN A 238 -3.67 35.47 5.55
C GLN A 238 -4.25 36.71 4.86
N ASN A 239 -4.23 36.75 3.53
CA ASN A 239 -4.63 37.90 2.72
C ASN A 239 -6.05 37.79 2.14
N ASP A 240 -6.79 36.72 2.49
CA ASP A 240 -8.18 36.49 2.05
C ASP A 240 -8.41 36.50 0.53
N GLU A 241 -7.41 36.15 -0.28
CA GLU A 241 -7.60 36.06 -1.73
C GLU A 241 -8.43 34.80 -2.11
N ASP A 242 -9.47 34.99 -2.93
CA ASP A 242 -10.30 33.92 -3.49
C ASP A 242 -9.57 33.26 -4.66
N ASN A 243 -8.68 32.32 -4.35
CA ASN A 243 -7.99 31.52 -5.36
C ASN A 243 -8.79 30.25 -5.72
N GLU A 244 -8.97 29.97 -7.02
CA GLU A 244 -9.56 28.73 -7.56
C GLU A 244 -8.86 27.45 -7.05
N MET A 245 -7.66 27.60 -6.49
CA MET A 245 -6.83 26.55 -5.89
C MET A 245 -7.26 26.15 -4.47
N MET A 246 -8.30 26.78 -3.92
CA MET A 246 -8.77 26.64 -2.53
C MET A 246 -10.27 26.34 -2.45
N PRO A 247 -10.73 25.10 -2.70
CA PRO A 247 -12.14 24.73 -2.64
C PRO A 247 -12.60 24.51 -1.18
N PHE A 248 -12.31 25.45 -0.29
CA PHE A 248 -12.72 25.39 1.11
C PHE A 248 -14.09 26.04 1.32
N SER A 249 -14.89 25.48 2.24
CA SER A 249 -15.98 26.25 2.83
C SER A 249 -15.37 27.43 3.60
N THR A 250 -15.99 28.61 3.50
CA THR A 250 -15.58 29.84 4.20
C THR A 250 -15.30 29.62 5.68
N ASP A 251 -16.13 28.80 6.34
CA ASP A 251 -16.00 28.46 7.76
C ASP A 251 -14.73 27.66 8.08
N LEU A 252 -14.26 26.81 7.16
CA LEU A 252 -13.03 26.03 7.31
C LEU A 252 -11.80 26.94 7.15
N LYS A 253 -11.84 27.88 6.19
CA LYS A 253 -10.77 28.87 5.95
C LYS A 253 -10.53 29.72 7.21
N LEU A 254 -11.59 30.28 7.79
CA LEU A 254 -11.52 31.10 9.01
C LEU A 254 -10.98 30.33 10.21
N LYS A 255 -11.41 29.07 10.37
CA LYS A 255 -10.93 28.22 11.47
C LYS A 255 -9.47 27.82 11.30
N LEU A 256 -9.01 27.54 10.06
CA LEU A 256 -7.60 27.27 9.78
C LEU A 256 -6.72 28.50 10.00
N GLN A 257 -7.17 29.70 9.59
CA GLN A 257 -6.50 30.96 9.92
C GLN A 257 -6.34 31.12 11.44
N SER A 258 -7.40 30.84 12.20
CA SER A 258 -7.40 30.91 13.66
C SER A 258 -6.42 29.90 14.28
N ILE A 259 -6.30 28.69 13.72
CA ILE A 259 -5.29 27.69 14.13
C ILE A 259 -3.87 28.19 13.85
N ILE A 260 -3.62 28.77 12.67
CA ILE A 260 -2.30 29.31 12.31
C ILE A 260 -1.89 30.43 13.27
N ILE A 261 -2.81 31.36 13.56
CA ILE A 261 -2.56 32.49 14.46
C ILE A 261 -2.32 32.01 15.88
N SER A 262 -3.18 31.12 16.41
CA SER A 262 -3.04 30.59 17.77
C SER A 262 -1.77 29.73 17.94
N SER A 263 -1.35 29.00 16.90
CA SER A 263 -0.08 28.26 16.89
C SER A 263 1.15 29.17 16.91
N ARG A 264 1.11 30.30 16.19
CA ARG A 264 2.20 31.31 16.20
C ARG A 264 2.25 32.11 17.51
N MET A 265 1.10 32.36 18.11
CA MET A 265 0.97 33.08 19.39
C MET A 265 1.19 32.19 20.61
N SER A 266 1.35 30.87 20.42
CA SER A 266 1.46 29.86 21.50
C SER A 266 0.30 29.93 22.51
N ASP A 267 -0.92 30.18 22.03
CA ASP A 267 -2.11 30.20 22.88
C ASP A 267 -2.76 28.81 22.93
N HIS A 268 -2.42 28.04 23.97
CA HIS A 268 -2.90 26.67 24.17
C HIS A 268 -4.41 26.59 24.40
N GLN A 269 -5.03 27.59 25.01
CA GLN A 269 -6.47 27.58 25.31
C GLN A 269 -7.30 27.87 24.06
N ALA A 270 -6.84 28.79 23.23
CA ALA A 270 -7.43 29.04 21.92
C ALA A 270 -7.29 27.82 21.01
N LEU A 271 -6.12 27.18 20.95
CA LEU A 271 -5.88 25.98 20.13
C LEU A 271 -6.81 24.81 20.50
N LEU A 272 -7.04 24.57 21.79
CA LEU A 272 -7.95 23.50 22.25
C LEU A 272 -9.42 23.79 21.91
N SER A 273 -9.85 25.05 22.05
CA SER A 273 -11.21 25.47 21.73
C SER A 273 -11.49 25.36 20.23
N ILE A 274 -10.57 25.88 19.41
CA ILE A 274 -10.67 25.82 17.95
C ILE A 274 -10.58 24.38 17.45
N SER A 275 -9.75 23.52 18.07
CA SER A 275 -9.66 22.10 17.72
C SER A 275 -11.00 21.38 17.86
N ASN A 276 -11.74 21.65 18.94
CA ASN A 276 -13.06 21.05 19.15
C ASN A 276 -14.10 21.50 18.11
N GLU A 277 -13.99 22.73 17.62
CA GLU A 277 -14.87 23.27 16.58
C GLU A 277 -14.49 22.84 15.16
N VAL A 278 -13.25 22.41 14.95
CA VAL A 278 -12.70 21.99 13.65
C VAL A 278 -12.85 20.48 13.43
N LYS A 279 -12.82 19.67 14.50
CA LYS A 279 -13.05 18.21 14.44
C LYS A 279 -14.23 17.74 13.55
N PRO A 280 -15.42 18.37 13.53
CA PRO A 280 -16.50 17.88 12.66
C PRO A 280 -16.25 18.05 11.17
N TYR A 281 -15.31 18.92 10.77
CA TYR A 281 -14.98 19.18 9.37
C TYR A 281 -13.75 18.40 8.88
N LEU A 282 -13.07 17.67 9.76
CA LEU A 282 -11.81 16.98 9.47
C LEU A 282 -11.99 15.46 9.31
N ASN A 283 -11.19 14.90 8.39
CA ASN A 283 -11.01 13.45 8.29
C ASN A 283 -10.21 12.90 9.47
N ASN A 284 -10.31 11.59 9.73
CA ASN A 284 -9.63 10.94 10.86
C ASN A 284 -8.11 11.16 10.85
N LEU A 285 -7.48 11.18 9.68
CA LEU A 285 -6.06 11.50 9.51
C LEU A 285 -5.74 12.93 9.95
N GLN A 286 -6.55 13.90 9.52
CA GLN A 286 -6.37 15.31 9.89
C GLN A 286 -6.62 15.55 11.38
N LYS A 287 -7.55 14.82 11.99
CA LYS A 287 -7.77 14.83 13.45
C LYS A 287 -6.53 14.33 14.18
N SER A 288 -5.94 13.22 13.73
CA SER A 288 -4.71 12.70 14.33
C SER A 288 -3.55 13.69 14.23
N LEU A 289 -3.39 14.36 13.08
CA LEU A 289 -2.38 15.41 12.90
C LEU A 289 -2.62 16.60 13.82
N LEU A 290 -3.87 17.03 13.99
CA LEU A 290 -4.23 18.13 14.88
C LEU A 290 -3.96 17.77 16.35
N GLU A 291 -4.25 16.54 16.76
CA GLU A 291 -3.93 16.04 18.10
C GLU A 291 -2.41 15.96 18.32
N THR A 292 -1.63 15.52 17.33
CA THR A 292 -0.16 15.54 17.40
C THR A 292 0.39 16.97 17.48
N LEU A 293 -0.18 17.91 16.75
CA LEU A 293 0.19 19.33 16.83
C LEU A 293 -0.07 19.90 18.23
N ILE A 294 -1.23 19.59 18.83
CA ILE A 294 -1.56 20.02 20.19
C ILE A 294 -0.60 19.42 21.20
N LYS A 295 -0.27 18.13 21.09
CA LYS A 295 0.71 17.47 21.97
C LYS A 295 2.09 18.11 21.87
N LYS A 296 2.63 18.28 20.66
CA LYS A 296 3.94 18.93 20.45
C LYS A 296 3.97 20.35 21.03
N LYS A 297 2.89 21.12 20.85
CA LYS A 297 2.78 22.49 21.40
C LYS A 297 2.59 22.54 22.92
N GLN A 298 2.14 21.46 23.56
CA GLN A 298 2.06 21.35 25.02
C GLN A 298 3.39 20.94 25.66
N GLU A 299 4.30 20.34 24.89
CA GLU A 299 5.63 19.91 25.33
C GLU A 299 6.71 21.00 25.20
N GLU A 300 6.45 22.04 24.40
CA GLU A 300 7.23 23.31 24.32
C GLU A 300 6.78 24.34 25.38
#